data_AF-A0A972R085-F1
#
_entry.id   AF-A0A972R085-F1
#
_cell.length_a   1.000
_cell.length_b   1.000
_cell.length_c   1.000
_cell.angle_alpha   90.00
_cell.angle_beta   90.00
_cell.angle_gamma   90.00
#
_symmetry.space_group_name_H-M   'P 1'
#
loop_
_entity.id
_entity.type
_entity.pdbx_description
1 polymer ?
#
loop_
_entity_poly.entity_id
_entity_poly.type
_entity_poly.pdbx_seq_one_letter_code
_entity_poly.pdbx_strand_id
1 'polypeptide(L)'
;MESSPGRRRHKLVIHYADGHVIKGNTYKLDPKARGFYLIPVDPLPGEPEVYIHFSDLKSVFYVKDFEGGQKEPEVLEEYVPEGHEITVEFADGETIQGFAFDYEEDNPRFIVGIPDAKDNNYAVLVERANAKKIMLGRVFRVKKLRHLIDTPVKMRLLKYYWNNMGAVITVKELAEKIERTEKIVRRDIQVLIDERLMEWVGKPEEEKVRFLPVPDEETKEFIIDKLKVLR
;
A
#
# COMPACT_ATOMS: atom_id res chain seq x y z
N MET A 1 -42.89 -20.78 7.80
CA MET A 1 -41.44 -20.80 7.60
C MET A 1 -40.99 -19.35 7.54
N GLU A 2 -40.58 -18.80 8.68
CA GLU A 2 -40.04 -17.44 8.74
C GLU A 2 -38.66 -17.43 8.08
N SER A 3 -38.51 -16.60 7.06
CA SER A 3 -37.23 -16.32 6.42
C SER A 3 -36.28 -15.72 7.46
N SER A 4 -35.18 -16.41 7.73
CA SER A 4 -34.06 -15.90 8.51
C SER A 4 -33.65 -14.51 7.98
N PRO A 5 -33.25 -13.55 8.84
CA PRO A 5 -32.88 -12.21 8.40
C PRO A 5 -31.83 -12.32 7.30
N GLY A 6 -32.18 -11.83 6.11
CA GLY A 6 -31.44 -12.07 4.89
C GLY A 6 -29.96 -11.72 5.06
N ARG A 7 -29.10 -12.72 4.99
CA ARG A 7 -27.65 -12.53 5.04
C ARG A 7 -27.28 -11.57 3.88
N ARG A 8 -26.90 -10.34 4.22
CA ARG A 8 -26.61 -9.29 3.23
C ARG A 8 -25.53 -9.80 2.27
N ARG A 9 -25.91 -9.99 1.00
CA ARG A 9 -24.99 -10.42 -0.05
C ARG A 9 -24.20 -9.22 -0.54
N HIS A 10 -22.91 -9.38 -0.75
CA HIS A 10 -22.11 -8.40 -1.47
C HIS A 10 -22.23 -8.66 -2.97
N LYS A 11 -22.55 -7.62 -3.74
CA LYS A 11 -22.49 -7.66 -5.21
C LYS A 11 -21.07 -7.32 -5.62
N LEU A 12 -20.47 -8.19 -6.42
CA LEU A 12 -19.08 -8.10 -6.82
C LEU A 12 -18.95 -8.12 -8.33
N VAL A 13 -18.01 -7.31 -8.83
CA VAL A 13 -17.47 -7.42 -10.19
C VAL A 13 -16.02 -7.89 -10.05
N ILE A 14 -15.75 -9.10 -10.51
CA ILE A 14 -14.45 -9.78 -10.40
C ILE A 14 -13.66 -9.50 -11.67
N HIS A 15 -12.48 -8.90 -11.53
CA HIS A 15 -11.55 -8.68 -12.64
C HIS A 15 -10.41 -9.67 -12.51
N TYR A 16 -10.30 -10.58 -13.47
CA TYR A 16 -9.19 -11.54 -13.54
C TYR A 16 -7.94 -10.86 -14.09
N ALA A 17 -6.77 -11.42 -13.76
CA ALA A 17 -5.48 -10.92 -14.21
C ALA A 17 -5.31 -11.04 -15.75
N ASP A 18 -6.05 -11.96 -16.38
CA ASP A 18 -6.06 -12.16 -17.83
C ASP A 18 -7.08 -11.27 -18.57
N GLY A 19 -7.80 -10.40 -17.85
CA GLY A 19 -8.78 -9.47 -18.40
C GLY A 19 -10.22 -9.98 -18.42
N HIS A 20 -10.49 -11.24 -18.05
CA HIS A 20 -11.88 -11.71 -17.92
C HIS A 20 -12.60 -11.02 -16.77
N VAL A 21 -13.91 -10.83 -16.92
CA VAL A 21 -14.76 -10.20 -15.90
C VAL A 21 -15.98 -11.06 -15.61
N ILE A 22 -16.25 -11.32 -14.33
CA ILE A 22 -17.44 -12.04 -13.88
C ILE A 22 -18.18 -11.20 -12.84
N LYS A 23 -19.50 -11.08 -12.98
CA LYS A 23 -20.38 -10.42 -12.02
C LYS A 23 -21.11 -11.46 -11.18
N GLY A 24 -21.25 -11.21 -9.88
CA GLY A 24 -21.96 -12.14 -9.01
C GLY A 24 -22.13 -11.66 -7.59
N ASN A 25 -22.72 -12.51 -6.77
CA ASN A 25 -22.95 -12.25 -5.36
C ASN A 25 -22.09 -13.18 -4.50
N THR A 26 -21.62 -12.71 -3.35
CA THR A 26 -21.01 -13.57 -2.34
C THR A 26 -21.63 -13.32 -0.96
N TYR A 27 -21.67 -14.38 -0.16
CA TYR A 27 -22.09 -14.31 1.24
C TYR A 27 -20.93 -14.03 2.19
N LYS A 28 -19.71 -14.40 1.78
CA LYS A 28 -18.51 -14.28 2.61
C LYS A 28 -17.29 -14.20 1.71
N LEU A 29 -16.54 -13.12 1.84
CA LEU A 29 -15.21 -12.97 1.27
C LEU A 29 -14.26 -12.71 2.43
N ASP A 30 -13.31 -13.61 2.62
CA ASP A 30 -12.22 -13.45 3.57
C ASP A 30 -10.92 -13.15 2.79
N PRO A 31 -10.41 -11.90 2.84
CA PRO A 31 -9.19 -11.52 2.15
C PRO A 31 -7.93 -12.24 2.64
N LYS A 32 -8.00 -13.07 3.69
CA LYS A 32 -6.88 -13.92 4.15
C LYS A 32 -6.97 -15.35 3.62
N ALA A 33 -8.13 -15.77 3.10
CA ALA A 33 -8.31 -17.09 2.51
C ALA A 33 -7.64 -17.19 1.12
N ARG A 34 -7.55 -18.41 0.57
CA ARG A 34 -7.04 -18.68 -0.79
C ARG A 34 -8.00 -18.24 -1.91
N GLY A 35 -9.28 -18.15 -1.59
CA GLY A 35 -10.35 -17.89 -2.54
C GLY A 35 -11.70 -17.80 -1.83
N PHE A 36 -12.75 -17.62 -2.62
CA PHE A 36 -14.12 -17.52 -2.14
C PHE A 36 -15.10 -18.05 -3.19
N TYR A 37 -16.32 -18.35 -2.76
CA TYR A 37 -17.40 -18.74 -3.68
C TYR A 37 -18.16 -17.50 -4.15
N LEU A 38 -18.43 -17.45 -5.45
CA LEU A 38 -19.26 -16.47 -6.11
C LEU A 38 -20.48 -17.18 -6.71
N ILE A 39 -21.66 -16.58 -6.54
CA ILE A 39 -22.88 -16.93 -7.25
C ILE A 39 -22.97 -16.01 -8.48
N PRO A 40 -22.70 -16.47 -9.70
CA PRO A 40 -22.71 -15.63 -10.89
C PRO A 40 -24.09 -15.03 -11.16
N VAL A 41 -24.14 -13.87 -11.81
CA VAL A 41 -25.40 -13.30 -12.33
C VAL A 41 -25.99 -14.19 -13.43
N ASP A 42 -25.12 -14.81 -14.23
CA ASP A 42 -25.47 -15.74 -15.31
C ASP A 42 -24.71 -17.07 -15.12
N PRO A 43 -25.22 -17.99 -14.26
CA PRO A 43 -24.54 -19.23 -13.96
C PRO A 43 -24.68 -20.25 -15.09
N LEU A 44 -23.62 -21.04 -15.31
CA LEU A 44 -23.69 -22.17 -16.25
C LEU A 44 -24.66 -23.25 -15.72
N PRO A 45 -25.36 -23.97 -16.62
CA PRO A 45 -26.26 -25.06 -16.21
C PRO A 45 -25.52 -26.11 -15.36
N GLY A 46 -25.99 -26.34 -14.13
CA GLY A 46 -25.39 -27.29 -13.19
C GLY A 46 -24.27 -26.72 -12.30
N GLU A 47 -23.86 -25.47 -12.51
CA GLU A 47 -22.80 -24.78 -11.75
C GLU A 47 -23.35 -23.50 -11.11
N PRO A 48 -24.15 -23.61 -10.02
CA PRO A 48 -24.79 -22.45 -9.40
C PRO A 48 -23.81 -21.53 -8.67
N GLU A 49 -22.63 -22.03 -8.31
CA GLU A 49 -21.55 -21.28 -7.68
C GLU A 49 -20.21 -21.65 -8.29
N VAL A 50 -19.29 -20.69 -8.34
CA VAL A 50 -17.91 -20.90 -8.80
C VAL A 50 -16.94 -20.54 -7.68
N TYR A 51 -15.90 -21.36 -7.50
CA TYR A 51 -14.81 -21.03 -6.59
C TYR A 51 -13.76 -20.20 -7.31
N ILE A 52 -13.41 -19.05 -6.74
CA ILE A 52 -12.48 -18.09 -7.33
C ILE A 52 -11.23 -18.03 -6.47
N HIS A 53 -10.07 -18.32 -7.06
CA HIS A 53 -8.78 -18.16 -6.42
C HIS A 53 -8.30 -16.72 -6.54
N PHE A 54 -7.81 -16.14 -5.45
CA PHE A 54 -7.30 -14.76 -5.49
C PHE A 54 -6.04 -14.60 -6.34
N SER A 55 -5.23 -15.66 -6.48
CA SER A 55 -4.05 -15.68 -7.36
C SER A 55 -4.35 -15.36 -8.81
N ASP A 56 -5.60 -15.58 -9.23
CA ASP A 56 -6.04 -15.42 -10.62
C ASP A 56 -6.63 -14.02 -10.85
N LEU A 57 -6.74 -13.20 -9.79
CA LEU A 57 -7.45 -11.93 -9.80
C LEU A 57 -6.51 -10.75 -9.93
N LYS A 58 -6.96 -9.75 -10.69
CA LYS A 58 -6.44 -8.39 -10.62
C LYS A 58 -7.05 -7.64 -9.44
N SER A 59 -8.37 -7.67 -9.35
CA SER A 59 -9.13 -6.94 -8.33
C SER A 59 -10.57 -7.43 -8.22
N VAL A 60 -11.22 -7.10 -7.10
CA VAL A 60 -12.62 -7.37 -6.83
C VAL A 60 -13.31 -6.06 -6.46
N PHE A 61 -14.21 -5.59 -7.31
CA PHE A 61 -14.98 -4.38 -7.07
C PHE A 61 -16.26 -4.72 -6.31
N TYR A 62 -16.48 -4.01 -5.21
CA TYR A 62 -17.74 -4.03 -4.49
C TYR A 62 -18.65 -2.96 -5.06
N VAL A 63 -19.80 -3.39 -5.59
CA VAL A 63 -20.73 -2.52 -6.32
C VAL A 63 -22.09 -2.43 -5.65
N LYS A 64 -22.79 -1.32 -5.88
CA LYS A 64 -24.18 -1.13 -5.43
C LYS A 64 -25.15 -1.93 -6.31
N ASP A 65 -24.85 -2.03 -7.61
CA ASP A 65 -25.58 -2.83 -8.60
C ASP A 65 -24.70 -3.25 -9.79
N PHE A 66 -25.27 -4.06 -10.69
CA PHE A 66 -24.58 -4.59 -11.87
C PHE A 66 -24.84 -3.80 -13.16
N GLU A 67 -25.82 -2.90 -13.17
CA GLU A 67 -26.21 -2.11 -14.34
C GLU A 67 -25.28 -0.90 -14.53
N GLY A 68 -24.67 -0.41 -13.44
CA GLY A 68 -23.77 0.72 -13.46
C GLY A 68 -24.50 2.06 -13.58
N GLY A 69 -23.75 3.16 -13.44
CA GLY A 69 -24.28 4.52 -13.50
C GLY A 69 -24.21 5.26 -12.17
N GLN A 70 -24.18 6.59 -12.25
CA GLN A 70 -24.24 7.44 -11.06
C GLN A 70 -25.63 7.35 -10.44
N LYS A 71 -25.70 7.05 -9.15
CA LYS A 71 -26.97 7.06 -8.41
C LYS A 71 -27.09 8.32 -7.56
N GLU A 72 -28.30 8.84 -7.43
CA GLU A 72 -28.56 9.85 -6.41
C GLU A 72 -28.24 9.26 -5.03
N PRO A 73 -27.47 9.97 -4.19
CA PRO A 73 -27.09 9.45 -2.90
C PRO A 73 -28.32 9.36 -1.99
N GLU A 74 -28.60 8.16 -1.46
CA GLU A 74 -29.57 7.97 -0.39
C GLU A 74 -29.00 8.59 0.90
N VAL A 75 -29.21 9.91 1.07
CA VAL A 75 -28.85 10.72 2.25
C VAL A 75 -27.36 10.72 2.59
N LEU A 76 -26.67 11.82 2.27
CA LEU A 76 -25.26 12.03 2.62
C LEU A 76 -25.16 12.45 4.10
N GLU A 77 -24.82 11.53 5.00
CA GLU A 77 -23.89 11.93 6.07
C GLU A 77 -22.57 12.29 5.38
N GLU A 78 -21.91 13.38 5.80
CA GLU A 78 -20.56 13.71 5.34
C GLU A 78 -19.63 12.54 5.65
N TYR A 79 -19.46 11.64 4.68
CA TYR A 79 -18.50 10.55 4.79
C TYR A 79 -17.12 11.16 4.63
N VAL A 80 -16.47 11.46 5.75
CA VAL A 80 -15.04 11.75 5.79
C VAL A 80 -14.33 10.41 5.62
N PRO A 81 -13.64 10.18 4.49
CA PRO A 81 -12.91 8.94 4.29
C PRO A 81 -11.84 8.84 5.38
N GLU A 82 -12.03 7.93 6.30
CA GLU A 82 -10.99 7.55 7.25
C GLU A 82 -9.91 6.73 6.49
N GLY A 83 -8.67 6.76 6.98
CA GLY A 83 -7.54 6.10 6.31
C GLY A 83 -6.68 7.02 5.44
N HIS A 84 -5.88 6.41 4.58
CA HIS A 84 -4.81 7.07 3.85
C HIS A 84 -5.08 7.06 2.35
N GLU A 85 -4.91 8.21 1.69
CA GLU A 85 -5.02 8.27 0.23
C GLU A 85 -4.11 7.22 -0.40
N ILE A 86 -4.60 6.55 -1.44
CA ILE A 86 -3.86 5.54 -2.18
C ILE A 86 -4.28 5.58 -3.64
N THR A 87 -3.32 5.40 -4.52
CA THR A 87 -3.52 5.23 -5.96
C THR A 87 -2.87 3.94 -6.40
N VAL A 88 -3.61 3.10 -7.11
CA VAL A 88 -3.14 1.83 -7.65
C VAL A 88 -3.24 1.89 -9.17
N GLU A 89 -2.11 1.69 -9.86
CA GLU A 89 -2.03 1.57 -11.31
C GLU A 89 -1.84 0.09 -11.67
N PHE A 90 -2.62 -0.42 -12.63
CA PHE A 90 -2.50 -1.76 -13.18
C PHE A 90 -1.74 -1.77 -14.51
N ALA A 91 -1.33 -2.96 -14.96
CA ALA A 91 -0.55 -3.11 -16.19
C ALA A 91 -1.32 -2.72 -17.47
N ASP A 92 -2.64 -2.82 -17.44
CA ASP A 92 -3.55 -2.41 -18.52
C ASP A 92 -3.81 -0.88 -18.56
N GLY A 93 -3.24 -0.12 -17.62
CA GLY A 93 -3.43 1.33 -17.50
C GLY A 93 -4.64 1.74 -16.66
N GLU A 94 -5.45 0.79 -16.16
CA GLU A 94 -6.50 1.09 -15.21
C GLU A 94 -5.91 1.67 -13.92
N THR A 95 -6.55 2.69 -13.37
CA THR A 95 -6.12 3.35 -12.12
C THR A 95 -7.27 3.42 -11.13
N ILE A 96 -7.02 3.02 -9.89
CA ILE A 96 -7.94 3.16 -8.77
C ILE A 96 -7.40 4.22 -7.81
N GLN A 97 -8.24 5.18 -7.43
CA GLN A 97 -7.93 6.19 -6.43
C GLN A 97 -8.94 6.11 -5.29
N GLY A 98 -8.48 6.18 -4.06
CA GLY A 98 -9.33 6.15 -2.88
C GLY A 98 -8.54 6.18 -1.58
N PHE A 99 -9.10 5.56 -0.54
CA PHE A 99 -8.51 5.54 0.81
C PHE A 99 -8.34 4.11 1.33
N ALA A 100 -7.17 3.79 1.87
CA ALA A 100 -6.90 2.52 2.54
C ALA A 100 -6.65 2.73 4.04
N PHE A 101 -7.34 1.95 4.87
CA PHE A 101 -7.30 2.07 6.33
C PHE A 101 -6.12 1.29 6.93
N ASP A 102 -5.99 0.03 6.55
CA ASP A 102 -4.99 -0.92 7.08
C ASP A 102 -4.05 -1.40 5.97
N TYR A 103 -3.47 -0.45 5.22
CA TYR A 103 -2.50 -0.80 4.18
C TYR A 103 -1.16 -1.22 4.80
N GLU A 104 -0.76 -2.46 4.53
CA GLU A 104 0.55 -3.01 4.87
C GLU A 104 1.22 -3.53 3.60
N GLU A 105 2.51 -3.21 3.41
CA GLU A 105 3.25 -3.55 2.18
C GLU A 105 3.41 -5.05 1.98
N ASP A 106 3.49 -5.82 3.06
CA ASP A 106 3.67 -7.27 3.03
C ASP A 106 2.35 -8.03 2.84
N ASN A 107 1.20 -7.35 2.98
CA ASN A 107 -0.09 -8.00 2.78
C ASN A 107 -0.33 -8.22 1.27
N PRO A 108 -0.65 -9.45 0.84
CA PRO A 108 -0.87 -9.75 -0.58
C PRO A 108 -2.09 -9.02 -1.13
N ARG A 109 -3.04 -8.65 -0.26
CA ARG A 109 -4.27 -7.95 -0.63
C ARG A 109 -4.57 -6.82 0.33
N PHE A 110 -5.20 -5.77 -0.19
CA PHE A 110 -5.67 -4.63 0.58
C PHE A 110 -6.95 -4.05 -0.04
N ILE A 111 -7.75 -3.34 0.77
CA ILE A 111 -9.00 -2.72 0.33
C ILE A 111 -8.78 -1.21 0.14
N VAL A 112 -9.24 -0.70 -0.99
CA VAL A 112 -9.35 0.73 -1.30
C VAL A 112 -10.82 1.12 -1.22
N GLY A 113 -11.19 1.97 -0.27
CA GLY A 113 -12.52 2.59 -0.19
C GLY A 113 -12.64 3.70 -1.23
N ILE A 114 -13.76 3.71 -1.96
CA ILE A 114 -14.05 4.74 -2.96
C ILE A 114 -14.86 5.85 -2.28
N PRO A 115 -14.33 7.08 -2.21
CA PRO A 115 -14.92 8.15 -1.41
C PRO A 115 -16.19 8.76 -2.06
N ASP A 116 -16.35 8.63 -3.38
CA ASP A 116 -17.49 9.21 -4.08
C ASP A 116 -18.75 8.37 -3.87
N ALA A 117 -19.68 8.89 -3.06
CA ALA A 117 -20.95 8.26 -2.79
C ALA A 117 -21.86 8.11 -4.04
N LYS A 118 -21.57 8.80 -5.14
CA LYS A 118 -22.28 8.62 -6.43
C LYS A 118 -21.71 7.48 -7.26
N ASP A 119 -20.47 7.07 -7.00
CA ASP A 119 -19.85 5.96 -7.71
C ASP A 119 -20.62 4.66 -7.40
N ASN A 120 -20.80 3.82 -8.41
CA ASN A 120 -21.39 2.50 -8.21
C ASN A 120 -20.43 1.60 -7.40
N ASN A 121 -19.13 1.80 -7.56
CA ASN A 121 -18.08 1.15 -6.79
C ASN A 121 -17.94 1.86 -5.44
N TYR A 122 -18.03 1.12 -4.34
CA TYR A 122 -17.83 1.69 -3.00
C TYR A 122 -16.54 1.19 -2.33
N ALA A 123 -16.00 0.06 -2.78
CA ALA A 123 -14.71 -0.45 -2.35
C ALA A 123 -14.10 -1.36 -3.43
N VAL A 124 -12.78 -1.49 -3.43
CA VAL A 124 -12.07 -2.43 -4.30
C VAL A 124 -11.04 -3.19 -3.48
N LEU A 125 -11.11 -4.52 -3.51
CA LEU A 125 -10.04 -5.38 -3.02
C LEU A 125 -9.02 -5.57 -4.14
N VAL A 126 -7.77 -5.23 -3.88
CA VAL A 126 -6.66 -5.31 -4.85
C VAL A 126 -5.80 -6.53 -4.54
N GLU A 127 -5.45 -7.31 -5.57
CA GLU A 127 -4.38 -8.30 -5.49
C GLU A 127 -3.05 -7.63 -5.83
N ARG A 128 -2.18 -7.46 -4.82
CA ARG A 128 -0.96 -6.65 -4.92
C ARG A 128 -0.04 -7.12 -6.02
N ALA A 129 0.08 -8.44 -6.21
CA ALA A 129 0.97 -9.03 -7.22
C ALA A 129 0.65 -8.55 -8.64
N ASN A 130 -0.59 -8.13 -8.89
CA ASN A 130 -1.05 -7.65 -10.19
C ASN A 130 -1.12 -6.11 -10.29
N ALA A 131 -0.75 -5.38 -9.24
CA ALA A 131 -0.56 -3.94 -9.28
C ALA A 131 0.80 -3.61 -9.89
N LYS A 132 0.82 -2.73 -10.89
CA LYS A 132 2.05 -2.23 -11.52
C LYS A 132 2.73 -1.18 -10.63
N LYS A 133 1.94 -0.29 -10.04
CA LYS A 133 2.44 0.77 -9.15
C LYS A 133 1.42 1.05 -8.05
N ILE A 134 1.91 1.22 -6.82
CA ILE A 134 1.10 1.66 -5.68
C ILE A 134 1.71 2.95 -5.15
N MET A 135 0.90 4.01 -5.10
CA MET A 135 1.29 5.31 -4.59
C MET A 135 0.45 5.64 -3.36
N LEU A 136 1.09 6.12 -2.30
CA LEU A 136 0.47 6.39 -1.01
C LEU A 136 0.37 7.91 -0.80
N GLY A 137 -0.66 8.33 -0.10
CA GLY A 137 -0.94 9.73 0.21
C GLY A 137 0.19 10.35 1.02
N ARG A 138 0.33 11.67 0.90
CA ARG A 138 1.38 12.44 1.60
C ARG A 138 1.38 12.18 3.10
N VAL A 139 0.21 12.13 3.75
CA VAL A 139 0.09 11.89 5.19
C VAL A 139 0.59 10.50 5.58
N PHE A 140 0.23 9.46 4.81
CA PHE A 140 0.74 8.11 5.06
C PHE A 140 2.26 8.05 4.92
N ARG A 141 2.80 8.67 3.87
CA ARG A 141 4.24 8.68 3.62
C ARG A 141 5.02 9.43 4.68
N VAL A 142 4.53 10.59 5.11
CA VAL A 142 5.16 11.31 6.22
C VAL A 142 5.14 10.47 7.50
N LYS A 143 4.04 9.77 7.78
CA LYS A 143 3.95 8.84 8.93
C LYS A 143 4.94 7.68 8.76
N LYS A 144 5.00 7.06 7.57
CA LYS A 144 5.92 5.98 7.23
C LYS A 144 7.36 6.43 7.44
N LEU A 145 7.80 7.49 6.77
CA LEU A 145 9.19 7.98 6.81
C LEU A 145 9.57 8.73 8.11
N ARG A 146 8.62 8.96 9.03
CA ARG A 146 8.89 9.67 10.30
C ARG A 146 9.98 8.99 11.13
N HIS A 147 10.05 7.67 11.06
CA HIS A 147 11.07 6.88 11.75
C HIS A 147 12.51 7.19 11.31
N LEU A 148 12.73 7.80 10.14
CA LEU A 148 14.05 8.32 9.69
C LEU A 148 14.50 9.56 10.48
N ILE A 149 13.60 10.21 11.21
CA ILE A 149 13.86 11.50 11.88
C ILE A 149 13.29 11.57 13.30
N ASP A 150 12.82 10.44 13.85
CA ASP A 150 12.17 10.39 15.17
C ASP A 150 13.14 10.65 16.34
N THR A 151 14.45 10.60 16.10
CA THR A 151 15.48 10.99 17.05
C THR A 151 16.47 12.00 16.46
N PRO A 152 17.12 12.83 17.30
CA PRO A 152 18.18 13.73 16.85
C PRO A 152 19.36 13.02 16.18
N VAL A 153 19.61 11.75 16.55
CA VAL A 153 20.69 10.95 15.94
C VAL A 153 20.36 10.59 14.52
N LYS A 154 19.16 10.04 14.27
CA LYS A 154 18.72 9.69 12.92
C LYS A 154 18.62 10.91 12.01
N MET A 155 18.18 12.06 12.54
CA MET A 155 18.24 13.32 11.78
C MET A 155 19.68 13.71 11.38
N ARG A 156 20.66 13.56 12.28
CA ARG A 156 22.09 13.79 11.95
C ARG A 156 22.59 12.78 10.92
N LEU A 157 22.23 11.51 11.06
CA LEU A 157 22.57 10.46 10.07
C LEU A 157 22.00 10.79 8.69
N LEU A 158 20.71 11.13 8.62
CA LEU A 158 20.04 11.49 7.38
C LEU A 158 20.66 12.74 6.73
N LYS A 159 21.04 13.74 7.52
CA LYS A 159 21.77 14.92 7.04
C LYS A 159 23.16 14.56 6.52
N TYR A 160 23.89 13.68 7.22
CA TYR A 160 25.20 13.24 6.77
C TYR A 160 25.11 12.43 5.47
N TYR A 161 24.16 11.50 5.39
CA TYR A 161 23.82 10.74 4.19
C TYR A 161 23.55 11.67 2.99
N TRP A 162 22.65 12.63 3.14
CA TRP A 162 22.23 13.53 2.06
C TRP A 162 23.39 14.31 1.42
N ASN A 163 24.38 14.69 2.23
CA ASN A 163 25.54 15.45 1.77
C ASN A 163 26.69 14.58 1.23
N ASN A 164 26.59 13.25 1.35
CA ASN A 164 27.67 12.32 1.02
C ASN A 164 27.18 11.11 0.20
N MET A 165 26.08 11.24 -0.55
CA MET A 165 25.55 10.15 -1.38
C MET A 165 26.64 9.55 -2.28
N GLY A 166 26.69 8.21 -2.36
CA GLY A 166 27.71 7.45 -3.07
C GLY A 166 28.97 7.13 -2.26
N ALA A 167 29.17 7.74 -1.09
CA ALA A 167 30.33 7.46 -0.25
C ALA A 167 30.24 6.06 0.40
N VAL A 168 31.41 5.46 0.64
CA VAL A 168 31.58 4.28 1.48
C VAL A 168 32.31 4.71 2.75
N ILE A 169 31.78 4.35 3.92
CA ILE A 169 32.31 4.78 5.22
C ILE A 169 32.16 3.65 6.24
N THR A 170 33.11 3.56 7.18
CA THR A 170 32.96 2.63 8.32
C THR A 170 31.97 3.18 9.36
N VAL A 171 31.31 2.30 10.12
CA VAL A 171 30.44 2.70 11.24
C VAL A 171 31.18 3.58 12.25
N LYS A 172 32.47 3.28 12.48
CA LYS A 172 33.35 4.07 13.34
C LYS A 172 33.52 5.51 12.84
N GLU A 173 33.96 5.68 11.59
CA GLU A 173 34.14 7.01 11.01
C GLU A 173 32.81 7.78 10.96
N LEU A 174 31.71 7.11 10.64
CA LEU A 174 30.38 7.72 10.63
C LEU A 174 30.00 8.22 12.03
N ALA A 175 30.24 7.42 13.07
CA ALA A 175 29.99 7.78 14.46
C ALA A 175 30.78 9.02 14.88
N GLU A 176 32.05 9.12 14.50
CA GLU A 176 32.88 10.31 14.71
C GLU A 176 32.30 11.54 14.00
N LYS A 177 31.88 11.40 12.73
CA LYS A 177 31.36 12.51 11.91
C LYS A 177 30.03 13.08 12.42
N ILE A 178 29.20 12.27 13.08
CA ILE A 178 27.94 12.74 13.66
C ILE A 178 28.00 12.97 15.18
N GLU A 179 29.20 12.84 15.77
CA GLU A 179 29.51 13.00 17.20
C GLU A 179 28.68 12.06 18.08
N ARG A 180 28.61 10.78 17.72
CA ARG A 180 27.88 9.74 18.48
C ARG A 180 28.76 8.50 18.68
N THR A 181 28.28 7.57 19.49
CA THR A 181 28.98 6.30 19.72
C THR A 181 28.65 5.31 18.61
N GLU A 182 29.60 4.43 18.28
CA GLU A 182 29.41 3.34 17.31
C GLU A 182 28.17 2.49 17.64
N LYS A 183 27.93 2.21 18.92
CA LYS A 183 26.75 1.46 19.37
C LYS A 183 25.43 2.12 18.96
N ILE A 184 25.33 3.45 19.11
CA ILE A 184 24.11 4.17 18.74
C ILE A 184 24.00 4.22 17.21
N VAL A 185 25.09 4.50 16.50
CA VAL A 185 25.10 4.54 15.04
C VAL A 185 24.71 3.19 14.46
N ARG A 186 25.32 2.09 14.90
CA ARG A 186 25.00 0.73 14.46
C ARG A 186 23.52 0.38 14.62
N ARG A 187 22.89 0.83 15.71
CA ARG A 187 21.44 0.66 15.93
C ARG A 187 20.63 1.50 14.93
N ASP A 188 21.01 2.76 14.76
CA ASP A 188 20.20 3.74 14.03
C ASP A 188 20.43 3.72 12.52
N ILE A 189 21.52 3.15 12.00
CA ILE A 189 21.71 2.97 10.54
C ILE A 189 20.74 1.96 9.94
N GLN A 190 20.23 1.01 10.75
CA GLN A 190 19.30 -0.02 10.27
C GLN A 190 18.10 0.61 9.57
N VAL A 191 17.62 1.74 10.10
CA VAL A 191 16.48 2.46 9.54
C VAL A 191 16.75 3.06 8.15
N LEU A 192 17.99 3.46 7.86
CA LEU A 192 18.37 3.92 6.53
C LEU A 192 18.60 2.74 5.58
N ILE A 193 18.98 1.58 6.09
CA ILE A 193 19.11 0.35 5.30
C ILE A 193 17.72 -0.18 4.90
N ASP A 194 16.78 -0.22 5.84
CA ASP A 194 15.41 -0.67 5.60
C ASP A 194 14.71 0.19 4.52
N GLU A 195 14.99 1.50 4.51
CA GLU A 195 14.51 2.45 3.48
C GLU A 195 15.41 2.52 2.24
N ARG A 196 16.35 1.58 2.07
CA ARG A 196 17.26 1.47 0.90
C ARG A 196 18.08 2.73 0.61
N LEU A 197 18.38 3.51 1.64
CA LEU A 197 19.29 4.67 1.60
C LEU A 197 20.74 4.25 1.86
N MET A 198 20.95 3.07 2.46
CA MET A 198 22.26 2.49 2.72
C MET A 198 22.28 0.99 2.48
N GLU A 199 23.46 0.44 2.23
CA GLU A 199 23.71 -1.00 2.22
C GLU A 199 25.04 -1.33 2.91
N TRP A 200 25.11 -2.50 3.57
CA TRP A 200 26.38 -3.04 4.06
C TRP A 200 27.27 -3.47 2.89
N VAL A 201 28.56 -3.16 2.97
CA VAL A 201 29.55 -3.52 1.94
C VAL A 201 30.84 -4.03 2.56
N GLY A 202 31.60 -4.80 1.79
CA GLY A 202 32.86 -5.39 2.26
C GLY A 202 32.63 -6.56 3.20
N LYS A 203 33.65 -6.88 4.00
CA LYS A 203 33.58 -7.98 4.96
C LYS A 203 32.89 -7.54 6.25
N PRO A 204 32.17 -8.42 6.96
CA PRO A 204 31.45 -8.08 8.20
C PRO A 204 32.32 -7.39 9.26
N GLU A 205 33.59 -7.80 9.39
CA GLU A 205 34.55 -7.22 10.34
C GLU A 205 34.95 -5.77 10.03
N GLU A 206 34.71 -5.29 8.82
CA GLU A 206 35.02 -3.91 8.41
C GLU A 206 33.91 -2.92 8.77
N GLU A 207 32.69 -3.42 9.03
CA GLU A 207 31.49 -2.62 9.32
C GLU A 207 31.35 -1.39 8.41
N LYS A 208 31.43 -1.60 7.09
CA LYS A 208 31.29 -0.53 6.09
C LYS A 208 29.88 -0.47 5.53
N VAL A 209 29.41 0.76 5.31
CA VAL A 209 28.17 1.03 4.61
C VAL A 209 28.43 1.91 3.39
N ARG A 210 27.68 1.67 2.31
CA ARG A 210 27.60 2.55 1.14
C ARG A 210 26.33 3.38 1.20
N PHE A 211 26.43 4.67 0.90
CA PHE A 211 25.27 5.54 0.76
C PHE A 211 24.72 5.42 -0.65
N LEU A 212 23.47 4.98 -0.76
CA LEU A 212 22.81 4.75 -2.04
C LEU A 212 22.17 6.04 -2.57
N PRO A 213 21.89 6.14 -3.88
CA PRO A 213 20.95 7.14 -4.38
C PRO A 213 19.58 6.94 -3.73
N VAL A 214 18.85 8.04 -3.53
CA VAL A 214 17.48 7.97 -2.99
C VAL A 214 16.61 7.10 -3.92
N PRO A 215 15.90 6.08 -3.41
CA PRO A 215 15.26 5.06 -4.24
C PRO A 215 14.07 5.57 -5.06
N ASP A 216 13.45 6.67 -4.64
CA ASP A 216 12.29 7.25 -5.29
C ASP A 216 12.19 8.77 -5.02
N GLU A 217 11.48 9.49 -5.90
CA GLU A 217 11.30 10.95 -5.78
C GLU A 217 10.55 11.34 -4.50
N GLU A 218 9.79 10.43 -3.90
CA GLU A 218 8.90 10.72 -2.77
C GLU A 218 9.71 10.79 -1.47
N THR A 219 10.61 9.82 -1.27
CA THR A 219 11.61 9.80 -0.21
C THR A 219 12.53 11.01 -0.34
N LYS A 220 12.89 11.39 -1.57
CA LYS A 220 13.71 12.57 -1.86
C LYS A 220 12.98 13.85 -1.46
N GLU A 221 11.71 14.00 -1.82
CA GLU A 221 10.87 15.13 -1.40
C GLU A 221 10.75 15.20 0.12
N PHE A 222 10.54 14.07 0.80
CA PHE A 222 10.48 14.02 2.27
C PHE A 222 11.80 14.50 2.90
N ILE A 223 12.94 14.00 2.43
CA ILE A 223 14.26 14.42 2.95
C ILE A 223 14.46 15.91 2.70
N ILE A 224 14.16 16.40 1.49
CA ILE A 224 14.28 17.82 1.15
C ILE A 224 13.41 18.70 2.06
N ASP A 225 12.15 18.33 2.29
CA ASP A 225 11.23 19.04 3.19
C ASP A 225 11.81 19.14 4.61
N LYS A 226 12.29 18.02 5.16
CA LYS A 226 12.82 17.99 6.53
C LYS A 226 14.16 18.69 6.69
N LEU A 227 15.00 18.71 5.65
CA LEU A 227 16.25 19.44 5.66
C LEU A 227 16.06 20.95 5.40
N LYS A 228 15.00 21.38 4.71
CA LYS A 228 14.67 22.80 4.45
C LYS A 228 14.18 23.54 5.70
N VAL A 229 13.46 22.88 6.59
CA VAL A 229 12.92 23.46 7.85
C VAL A 229 14.04 23.89 8.83
N LEU A 230 15.31 23.57 8.53
CA LEU A 230 16.47 23.81 9.39
C LEU A 230 17.41 24.93 8.86
N ARG A 231 16.94 25.80 7.95
CA ARG A 231 17.66 27.02 7.54
C ARG A 231 17.14 28.24 8.27
#